data_AF-A0A7G9BF04-F1
#
_entry.id   AF-A0A7G9BF04-F1
#
_cell.length_a   1.000
_cell.length_b   1.000
_cell.length_c   1.000
_cell.angle_alpha   90.00
_cell.angle_beta   90.00
_cell.angle_gamma   90.00
#
_symmetry.space_group_name_H-M   'P 1'
#
loop_
_entity.id
_entity.type
_entity.pdbx_description
1 polymer ?
#
loop_
_entity_poly.entity_id
_entity_poly.type
_entity_poly.pdbx_seq_one_letter_code
_entity_poly.pdbx_strand_id
1 'polypeptide(L)'
;MGHERIGTLPKSERWRNIVRSVGNYTDSEDNIAEIASQATRNVRSRFQDITSDSSVFAAFKFILTLAHLAKSDDALEKLQGQGIVLPKNFNLYDLAFCIQNYVLEDIDSQEYSSFAVQSIIETISEWARVNETGQQNLFESNDGSLELWRKASNGAGFCELSRLFFSKFTERYLKYFLEREAAAEINNLYDRTQFNKNLETHIDRIAKHAFETSKITQSFAAAWFNKYAREKLPTDKRIRGFLSFAFQKINSELVREEIAND
;
A
#
# COMPACT_ATOMS: atom_id res chain seq x y z
N MET A 1 5.37 19.54 14.65
CA MET A 1 5.75 18.27 13.99
C MET A 1 7.11 18.53 13.39
N GLY A 2 8.14 17.92 13.97
CA GLY A 2 9.53 18.26 13.69
C GLY A 2 9.91 17.96 12.25
N HIS A 3 10.65 18.88 11.63
CA HIS A 3 11.35 18.67 10.39
C HIS A 3 12.55 17.75 10.63
N GLU A 4 12.32 16.48 10.96
CA GLU A 4 13.37 15.49 10.74
C GLU A 4 13.49 15.31 9.23
N ARG A 5 14.49 15.95 8.65
CA ARG A 5 14.98 15.59 7.33
C ARG A 5 15.62 14.22 7.49
N ILE A 6 14.83 13.18 7.28
CA ILE A 6 15.37 11.86 6.97
C ILE A 6 16.32 12.09 5.79
N GLY A 7 17.58 11.67 5.92
CA GLY A 7 18.53 11.65 4.82
C GLY A 7 17.95 10.92 3.61
N THR A 8 18.66 10.87 2.48
CA THR A 8 18.23 10.01 1.36
C THR A 8 18.03 8.59 1.88
N LEU A 9 16.85 8.00 1.67
CA LEU A 9 16.63 6.62 2.09
C LEU A 9 17.60 5.72 1.30
N PRO A 10 18.34 4.81 1.96
CA PRO A 10 19.19 3.87 1.24
C PRO A 10 18.28 3.00 0.38
N LYS A 11 18.45 3.10 -0.94
CA LYS A 11 17.77 2.27 -1.93
C LYS A 11 18.74 1.24 -2.48
N SER A 12 18.26 0.02 -2.68
CA SER A 12 19.06 -1.01 -3.37
C SER A 12 19.16 -0.73 -4.86
N GLU A 13 18.15 -0.07 -5.43
CA GLU A 13 18.14 0.37 -6.83
C GLU A 13 17.28 1.63 -7.02
N ARG A 14 17.74 2.54 -7.88
CA ARG A 14 17.02 3.77 -8.25
C ARG A 14 15.86 3.46 -9.18
N TRP A 15 14.75 4.17 -9.01
CA TRP A 15 13.55 3.95 -9.84
C TRP A 15 13.84 4.00 -11.35
N ARG A 16 14.57 5.01 -11.83
CA ARG A 16 14.90 5.17 -13.26
C ARG A 16 15.65 3.96 -13.85
N ASN A 17 16.48 3.28 -13.06
CA ASN A 17 17.22 2.09 -13.53
C ASN A 17 16.29 0.88 -13.69
N ILE A 18 15.31 0.73 -12.79
CA ILE A 18 14.26 -0.29 -12.89
C ILE A 18 13.49 -0.05 -14.18
N VAL A 19 13.01 1.18 -14.42
CA VAL A 19 12.21 1.45 -15.62
C VAL A 19 13.02 1.31 -16.92
N ARG A 20 14.29 1.74 -16.93
CA ARG A 20 15.17 1.50 -18.09
C ARG A 20 15.33 0.00 -18.37
N SER A 21 15.48 -0.82 -17.33
CA SER A 21 15.61 -2.27 -17.50
C SER A 21 14.32 -2.91 -18.04
N VAL A 22 13.16 -2.40 -17.64
CA VAL A 22 11.85 -2.80 -18.21
C VAL A 22 11.78 -2.44 -19.72
N GLY A 23 12.43 -1.36 -20.15
CA GLY A 23 12.41 -0.93 -21.55
C GLY A 23 13.40 -1.61 -22.50
N ASN A 24 14.43 -2.29 -21.97
CA ASN A 24 15.52 -2.86 -22.77
C ASN A 24 15.20 -4.23 -23.40
N TYR A 25 14.18 -4.30 -24.27
CA TYR A 25 13.82 -5.54 -24.99
C TYR A 25 13.69 -5.38 -26.52
N THR A 26 13.94 -4.17 -27.05
CA THR A 26 13.95 -3.86 -28.49
C THR A 26 15.18 -3.03 -28.86
N ASP A 27 15.71 -3.21 -30.08
CA ASP A 27 16.81 -2.42 -30.64
C ASP A 27 16.51 -0.91 -30.82
N SER A 28 15.27 -0.48 -30.55
CA SER A 28 14.87 0.94 -30.48
C SER A 28 15.05 1.48 -29.05
N GLU A 29 16.30 1.69 -28.62
CA GLU A 29 16.65 2.16 -27.28
C GLU A 29 16.07 3.55 -26.94
N ASP A 30 15.82 4.41 -27.93
CA ASP A 30 15.46 5.82 -27.70
C ASP A 30 13.99 6.04 -27.29
N ASN A 31 13.02 5.29 -27.83
CA ASN A 31 11.60 5.55 -27.54
C ASN A 31 11.17 5.05 -26.14
N ILE A 32 11.69 3.91 -25.66
CA ILE A 32 11.13 3.28 -24.45
C ILE A 32 11.67 3.90 -23.16
N ALA A 33 12.90 4.40 -23.16
CA ALA A 33 13.42 5.19 -22.05
C ALA A 33 12.64 6.51 -21.87
N GLU A 34 12.15 7.09 -22.97
CA GLU A 34 11.28 8.27 -22.95
C GLU A 34 9.89 7.92 -22.42
N ILE A 35 9.27 6.82 -22.88
CA ILE A 35 8.00 6.28 -22.34
C ILE A 35 8.10 6.02 -20.83
N ALA A 36 9.19 5.40 -20.38
CA ALA A 36 9.50 5.14 -18.98
C ALA A 36 9.59 6.43 -18.13
N SER A 37 10.24 7.45 -18.69
CA SER A 37 10.36 8.77 -18.07
C SER A 37 9.01 9.47 -18.04
N GLN A 38 8.26 9.49 -19.15
CA GLN A 38 6.91 10.03 -19.28
C GLN A 38 5.96 9.39 -18.25
N ALA A 39 6.02 8.06 -18.12
CA ALA A 39 5.23 7.29 -17.18
C ALA A 39 5.53 7.71 -15.73
N THR A 40 6.81 7.84 -15.38
CA THR A 40 7.24 8.36 -14.08
C THR A 40 6.72 9.78 -13.86
N ARG A 41 6.70 10.62 -14.91
CA ARG A 41 6.15 11.97 -14.81
C ARG A 41 4.64 11.99 -14.57
N ASN A 42 3.90 11.10 -15.22
CA ASN A 42 2.45 11.00 -15.19
C ASN A 42 1.92 10.37 -13.89
N VAL A 43 2.61 9.34 -13.38
CA VAL A 43 2.46 8.78 -12.02
C VAL A 43 2.39 9.88 -10.95
N ARG A 44 3.19 10.96 -11.08
CA ARG A 44 3.23 12.05 -10.08
C ARG A 44 1.98 12.94 -10.11
N SER A 45 1.44 13.23 -11.30
CA SER A 45 0.28 14.14 -11.45
C SER A 45 -1.00 13.52 -10.88
N ARG A 46 -1.11 12.20 -10.96
CA ARG A 46 -2.26 11.42 -10.50
C ARG A 46 -2.18 11.01 -9.02
N PHE A 47 -1.09 11.35 -8.32
CA PHE A 47 -0.92 11.03 -6.90
C PHE A 47 -1.82 11.87 -5.98
N GLN A 48 -2.28 13.03 -6.47
CA GLN A 48 -3.17 13.92 -5.71
C GLN A 48 -4.56 13.32 -5.52
N ASP A 49 -5.08 12.66 -6.57
CA ASP A 49 -6.42 12.07 -6.61
C ASP A 49 -6.57 10.89 -5.63
N ILE A 50 -5.48 10.14 -5.38
CA ILE A 50 -5.42 9.02 -4.41
C ILE A 50 -5.87 9.47 -3.01
N THR A 51 -5.52 10.68 -2.62
CA THR A 51 -5.71 11.15 -1.23
C THR A 51 -7.17 11.50 -0.91
N SER A 52 -7.99 11.72 -1.93
CA SER A 52 -9.42 11.95 -1.83
C SER A 52 -10.26 10.67 -1.95
N ASP A 53 -9.72 9.63 -2.59
CA ASP A 53 -10.46 8.41 -2.94
C ASP A 53 -11.07 7.69 -1.73
N SER A 54 -12.37 7.39 -1.85
CA SER A 54 -13.19 6.72 -0.84
C SER A 54 -12.65 5.33 -0.48
N SER A 55 -12.27 4.51 -1.46
CA SER A 55 -11.80 3.14 -1.26
C SER A 55 -10.42 3.09 -0.63
N VAL A 56 -9.50 3.98 -1.03
CA VAL A 56 -8.18 4.09 -0.37
C VAL A 56 -8.33 4.49 1.09
N PHE A 57 -9.23 5.44 1.36
CA PHE A 57 -9.57 5.84 2.72
C PHE A 57 -10.19 4.68 3.52
N ALA A 58 -11.17 3.97 2.95
CA ALA A 58 -11.85 2.86 3.60
C ALA A 58 -10.86 1.74 3.95
N ALA A 59 -9.99 1.35 3.02
CA ALA A 59 -8.96 0.33 3.27
C ALA A 59 -8.04 0.74 4.44
N PHE A 60 -7.54 1.98 4.45
CA PHE A 60 -6.68 2.43 5.54
C PHE A 60 -7.43 2.54 6.88
N LYS A 61 -8.69 3.00 6.86
CA LYS A 61 -9.57 3.06 8.03
C LYS A 61 -9.84 1.66 8.59
N PHE A 62 -10.01 0.65 7.74
CA PHE A 62 -10.18 -0.74 8.17
C PHE A 62 -8.96 -1.22 8.96
N ILE A 63 -7.74 -1.04 8.43
CA ILE A 63 -6.48 -1.42 9.12
C ILE A 63 -6.40 -0.76 10.49
N LEU A 64 -6.63 0.55 10.54
CA LEU A 64 -6.58 1.31 11.79
C LEU A 64 -7.63 0.83 12.80
N THR A 65 -8.85 0.57 12.33
CA THR A 65 -9.98 0.15 13.17
C THR A 65 -9.73 -1.24 13.73
N LEU A 66 -9.29 -2.19 12.90
CA LEU A 66 -8.90 -3.53 13.33
C LEU A 66 -7.76 -3.48 14.35
N ALA A 67 -6.67 -2.76 14.04
CA ALA A 67 -5.53 -2.63 14.92
C ALA A 67 -5.92 -1.97 16.27
N HIS A 68 -6.76 -0.94 16.26
CA HIS A 68 -7.19 -0.27 17.49
C HIS A 68 -8.11 -1.13 18.36
N LEU A 69 -9.12 -1.77 17.75
CA LEU A 69 -10.18 -2.45 18.48
C LEU A 69 -9.82 -3.88 18.89
N ALA A 70 -8.84 -4.53 18.26
CA ALA A 70 -8.47 -5.92 18.59
C ALA A 70 -8.08 -6.15 20.07
N LYS A 71 -7.55 -5.13 20.76
CA LYS A 71 -7.23 -5.19 22.19
C LYS A 71 -8.41 -4.95 23.14
N SER A 72 -9.55 -4.52 22.62
CA SER A 72 -10.71 -4.18 23.45
C SER A 72 -11.42 -5.42 23.96
N ASP A 73 -12.06 -5.31 25.12
CA ASP A 73 -13.15 -6.22 25.48
C ASP A 73 -14.29 -6.06 24.47
N ASP A 74 -14.96 -7.16 24.15
CA ASP A 74 -16.04 -7.22 23.14
C ASP A 74 -15.63 -6.67 21.76
N ALA A 75 -14.37 -6.92 21.36
CA ALA A 75 -13.78 -6.40 20.14
C ALA A 75 -14.63 -6.68 18.88
N LEU A 76 -15.23 -7.87 18.75
CA LEU A 76 -16.09 -8.20 17.61
C LEU A 76 -17.35 -7.33 17.54
N GLU A 77 -18.00 -7.07 18.68
CA GLU A 77 -19.18 -6.19 18.74
C GLU A 77 -18.81 -4.75 18.39
N LYS A 78 -17.66 -4.28 18.89
CA LYS A 78 -17.14 -2.94 18.56
C LYS A 78 -16.77 -2.81 17.09
N LEU A 79 -16.17 -3.84 16.50
CA LEU A 79 -15.85 -3.90 15.07
C LEU A 79 -17.13 -3.89 14.23
N GLN A 80 -18.14 -4.65 14.62
CA GLN A 80 -19.45 -4.64 13.97
C GLN A 80 -20.08 -3.24 14.02
N GLY A 81 -19.97 -2.53 15.15
CA GLY A 81 -20.40 -1.14 15.28
C GLY A 81 -19.65 -0.14 14.39
N GLN A 82 -18.55 -0.55 13.75
CA GLN A 82 -17.80 0.21 12.75
C GLN A 82 -18.01 -0.32 11.31
N GLY A 83 -18.94 -1.26 11.10
CA GLY A 83 -19.21 -1.89 9.80
C GLY A 83 -18.32 -3.09 9.47
N ILE A 84 -17.43 -3.50 10.38
CA ILE A 84 -16.56 -4.67 10.21
C ILE A 84 -17.23 -5.88 10.85
N VAL A 85 -18.02 -6.61 10.07
CA VAL A 85 -18.78 -7.78 10.54
C VAL A 85 -17.98 -9.05 10.28
N LEU A 86 -17.58 -9.74 11.35
CA LEU A 86 -16.79 -10.98 11.30
C LEU A 86 -17.46 -12.07 12.14
N PRO A 87 -17.43 -13.34 11.71
CA PRO A 87 -17.86 -14.45 12.56
C PRO A 87 -16.93 -14.61 13.77
N LYS A 88 -17.40 -15.29 14.81
CA LYS A 88 -16.64 -15.43 16.07
C LYS A 88 -15.24 -16.04 15.88
N ASN A 89 -15.15 -17.05 15.01
CA ASN A 89 -13.92 -17.79 14.72
C ASN A 89 -13.52 -17.57 13.25
N PHE A 90 -13.36 -16.30 12.87
CA PHE A 90 -13.06 -15.91 11.50
C PHE A 90 -11.64 -16.29 11.08
N ASN A 91 -11.46 -16.71 9.83
CA ASN A 91 -10.13 -16.94 9.25
C ASN A 91 -9.73 -15.80 8.28
N LEU A 92 -8.59 -15.95 7.60
CA LEU A 92 -8.16 -14.94 6.62
C LEU A 92 -9.13 -14.77 5.43
N TYR A 93 -9.88 -15.81 5.04
CA TYR A 93 -10.87 -15.70 3.97
C TYR A 93 -12.06 -14.85 4.40
N ASP A 94 -12.58 -15.08 5.61
CA ASP A 94 -13.64 -14.25 6.18
C ASP A 94 -13.21 -12.78 6.26
N LEU A 95 -11.95 -12.55 6.63
CA LEU A 95 -11.38 -11.22 6.72
C LEU A 95 -11.23 -10.58 5.32
N ALA A 96 -10.73 -11.31 4.33
CA ALA A 96 -10.62 -10.85 2.95
C ALA A 96 -11.99 -10.50 2.33
N PHE A 97 -13.01 -11.33 2.60
CA PHE A 97 -14.37 -11.08 2.17
C PHE A 97 -14.97 -9.85 2.85
N CYS A 98 -14.78 -9.70 4.16
CA CYS A 98 -15.21 -8.53 4.93
C CYS A 98 -14.58 -7.24 4.40
N ILE A 99 -13.27 -7.26 4.13
CA ILE A 99 -12.52 -6.16 3.53
C ILE A 99 -13.11 -5.77 2.17
N GLN A 100 -13.36 -6.74 1.30
CA GLN A 100 -13.87 -6.47 -0.04
C GLN A 100 -15.20 -5.73 0.04
N ASN A 101 -16.13 -6.20 0.88
CA ASN A 101 -17.42 -5.54 1.06
C ASN A 101 -17.27 -4.15 1.71
N TYR A 102 -16.38 -4.00 2.70
CA TYR A 102 -16.15 -2.73 3.39
C TYR A 102 -15.55 -1.65 2.49
N VAL A 103 -14.59 -2.03 1.64
CA VAL A 103 -13.86 -1.09 0.77
C VAL A 103 -14.66 -0.71 -0.48
N LEU A 104 -15.51 -1.61 -0.96
CA LEU A 104 -16.31 -1.43 -2.18
C LEU A 104 -17.71 -0.85 -1.92
N GLU A 105 -18.00 -0.41 -0.69
CA GLU A 105 -19.30 0.20 -0.34
C GLU A 105 -19.53 1.53 -1.10
N ASP A 106 -18.47 2.32 -1.27
CA ASP A 106 -18.50 3.61 -1.96
C ASP A 106 -17.27 3.71 -2.87
N ILE A 107 -17.46 3.65 -4.20
CA ILE A 107 -16.37 3.56 -5.18
C ILE A 107 -16.31 4.85 -6.01
N ASP A 108 -15.24 5.63 -5.81
CA ASP A 108 -14.91 6.79 -6.65
C ASP A 108 -14.19 6.35 -7.95
N SER A 109 -13.12 5.55 -7.84
CA SER A 109 -12.34 5.01 -8.96
C SER A 109 -12.25 3.49 -8.88
N GLN A 110 -12.53 2.81 -10.01
CA GLN A 110 -12.38 1.36 -10.13
C GLN A 110 -10.91 0.92 -10.04
N GLU A 111 -9.99 1.73 -10.53
CA GLU A 111 -8.56 1.47 -10.43
C GLU A 111 -8.07 1.56 -8.99
N TYR A 112 -8.41 2.65 -8.28
CA TYR A 112 -7.97 2.86 -6.90
C TYR A 112 -8.65 1.91 -5.93
N SER A 113 -9.93 1.56 -6.16
CA SER A 113 -10.61 0.55 -5.34
C SER A 113 -9.95 -0.83 -5.49
N SER A 114 -9.60 -1.23 -6.71
CA SER A 114 -8.86 -2.47 -6.97
C SER A 114 -7.49 -2.47 -6.27
N PHE A 115 -6.74 -1.37 -6.34
CA PHE A 115 -5.47 -1.25 -5.62
C PHE A 115 -5.66 -1.30 -4.11
N ALA A 116 -6.65 -0.59 -3.59
CA ALA A 116 -6.92 -0.50 -2.16
C ALA A 116 -7.25 -1.89 -1.60
N VAL A 117 -8.23 -2.60 -2.18
CA VAL A 117 -8.68 -3.94 -1.78
C VAL A 117 -7.52 -4.94 -1.78
N GLN A 118 -6.78 -5.02 -2.89
CA GLN A 118 -5.69 -5.99 -2.99
C GLN A 118 -4.55 -5.65 -2.02
N SER A 119 -4.23 -4.37 -1.85
CA SER A 119 -3.13 -3.93 -0.97
C SER A 119 -3.42 -4.25 0.49
N ILE A 120 -4.66 -4.04 0.96
CA ILE A 120 -5.02 -4.37 2.34
C ILE A 120 -5.08 -5.88 2.57
N ILE A 121 -5.60 -6.67 1.61
CA ILE A 121 -5.62 -8.13 1.72
C ILE A 121 -4.19 -8.66 1.86
N GLU A 122 -3.27 -8.25 0.98
CA GLU A 122 -1.87 -8.66 1.08
C GLU A 122 -1.19 -8.17 2.37
N THR A 123 -1.51 -6.95 2.82
CA THR A 123 -0.97 -6.41 4.07
C THR A 123 -1.36 -7.28 5.26
N ILE A 124 -2.62 -7.68 5.31
CA ILE A 124 -3.18 -8.51 6.37
C ILE A 124 -2.65 -9.94 6.30
N SER A 125 -2.56 -10.52 5.10
CA SER A 125 -1.95 -11.84 4.89
C SER A 125 -0.48 -11.87 5.31
N GLU A 126 0.30 -10.85 4.93
CA GLU A 126 1.72 -10.75 5.29
C GLU A 126 1.91 -10.52 6.79
N TRP A 127 1.09 -9.64 7.40
CA TRP A 127 1.10 -9.44 8.85
C TRP A 127 0.83 -10.75 9.58
N ALA A 128 -0.20 -11.49 9.15
CA ALA A 128 -0.58 -12.76 9.74
C ALA A 128 0.56 -13.78 9.64
N ARG A 129 1.14 -13.93 8.45
CA ARG A 129 2.27 -14.84 8.19
C ARG A 129 3.49 -14.56 9.08
N VAL A 130 3.81 -13.29 9.34
CA VAL A 130 4.98 -12.89 10.14
C VAL A 130 4.72 -13.00 11.65
N ASN A 131 3.49 -12.76 12.09
CA ASN A 131 3.15 -12.66 13.51
C ASN A 131 2.46 -13.91 14.07
N GLU A 132 2.20 -14.92 13.26
CA GLU A 132 1.73 -16.22 13.72
C GLU A 132 2.85 -16.97 14.45
N THR A 133 2.58 -17.38 15.68
CA THR A 133 3.59 -17.95 16.60
C THR A 133 3.41 -19.45 16.84
N GLY A 134 2.58 -20.14 16.04
CA GLY A 134 2.33 -21.58 16.18
C GLY A 134 2.16 -22.30 14.84
N GLN A 135 2.18 -23.63 14.85
CA GLN A 135 1.80 -24.50 13.72
C GLN A 135 0.29 -24.44 13.38
N GLN A 136 -0.40 -23.36 13.76
CA GLN A 136 -1.80 -23.17 13.43
C GLN A 136 -1.88 -22.73 11.97
N ASN A 137 -2.80 -23.31 11.21
CA ASN A 137 -3.01 -22.90 9.84
C ASN A 137 -3.78 -21.57 9.83
N LEU A 138 -3.25 -20.54 9.16
CA LEU A 138 -3.90 -19.23 8.92
C LEU A 138 -5.34 -19.30 8.37
N PHE A 139 -5.71 -20.46 7.82
CA PHE A 139 -7.00 -20.73 7.20
C PHE A 139 -7.96 -21.52 8.09
N GLU A 140 -7.48 -22.01 9.24
CA GLU A 140 -8.31 -22.70 10.22
C GLU A 140 -8.94 -21.70 11.19
N SER A 141 -10.24 -21.85 11.41
CA SER A 141 -10.98 -21.09 12.42
C SER A 141 -10.48 -21.45 13.82
N ASN A 142 -9.94 -20.48 14.55
CA ASN A 142 -9.47 -20.68 15.92
C ASN A 142 -10.14 -19.71 16.90
N ASP A 143 -10.22 -20.08 18.18
CA ASP A 143 -10.78 -19.24 19.24
C ASP A 143 -9.91 -18.00 19.57
N GLY A 144 -8.74 -17.89 18.94
CA GLY A 144 -7.73 -16.83 19.13
C GLY A 144 -7.60 -15.85 17.97
N SER A 145 -8.60 -15.75 17.07
CA SER A 145 -8.50 -15.01 15.80
C SER A 145 -8.09 -13.53 15.98
N LEU A 146 -8.39 -12.93 17.15
CA LEU A 146 -8.03 -11.56 17.50
C LEU A 146 -6.64 -11.38 18.13
N GLU A 147 -6.04 -12.44 18.68
CA GLU A 147 -4.74 -12.35 19.38
C GLU A 147 -3.61 -11.92 18.42
N LEU A 148 -3.67 -12.36 17.17
CA LEU A 148 -2.79 -11.89 16.10
C LEU A 148 -2.87 -10.37 15.91
N TRP A 149 -4.07 -9.82 15.96
CA TRP A 149 -4.34 -8.40 15.70
C TRP A 149 -4.05 -7.52 16.93
N ARG A 150 -4.09 -8.09 18.13
CA ARG A 150 -3.66 -7.41 19.37
C ARG A 150 -2.22 -6.94 19.33
N LYS A 151 -1.34 -7.69 18.63
CA LYS A 151 0.06 -7.29 18.40
C LYS A 151 0.17 -5.99 17.59
N ALA A 152 -0.84 -5.68 16.77
CA ALA A 152 -0.92 -4.44 16.00
C ALA A 152 -1.44 -3.24 16.80
N SER A 153 -2.00 -3.44 18.00
CA SER A 153 -2.69 -2.40 18.79
C SER A 153 -1.78 -1.41 19.52
N ASN A 154 -0.54 -1.27 19.07
CA ASN A 154 0.47 -0.36 19.59
C ASN A 154 1.17 0.39 18.44
N GLY A 155 1.92 1.44 18.76
CA GLY A 155 2.58 2.27 17.74
C GLY A 155 3.56 1.51 16.84
N ALA A 156 4.24 0.46 17.32
CA ALA A 156 5.16 -0.33 16.51
C ALA A 156 4.41 -1.22 15.51
N GLY A 157 3.42 -1.99 15.98
CA GLY A 157 2.63 -2.86 15.12
C GLY A 157 1.81 -2.09 14.07
N PHE A 158 1.21 -0.96 14.46
CA PHE A 158 0.54 -0.09 13.49
C PHE A 158 1.50 0.51 12.46
N CYS A 159 2.71 0.88 12.87
CA CYS A 159 3.73 1.41 11.97
C CYS A 159 4.12 0.39 10.89
N GLU A 160 4.23 -0.88 11.28
CA GLU A 160 4.51 -1.98 10.36
C GLU A 160 3.33 -2.23 9.40
N LEU A 161 2.09 -2.36 9.90
CA LEU A 161 0.89 -2.48 9.06
C LEU A 161 0.75 -1.32 8.07
N SER A 162 0.96 -0.09 8.54
CA SER A 162 0.89 1.10 7.69
C SER A 162 1.94 1.05 6.60
N ARG A 163 3.18 0.67 6.93
CA ARG A 163 4.25 0.54 5.93
C ARG A 163 3.93 -0.52 4.89
N LEU A 164 3.46 -1.69 5.32
CA LEU A 164 3.06 -2.77 4.41
C LEU A 164 1.97 -2.29 3.47
N PHE A 165 0.92 -1.65 3.98
CA PHE A 165 -0.14 -1.08 3.14
C PHE A 165 0.40 -0.09 2.11
N PHE A 166 1.17 0.90 2.55
CA PHE A 166 1.73 1.89 1.62
C PHE A 166 2.69 1.28 0.61
N SER A 167 3.46 0.27 1.01
CA SER A 167 4.33 -0.49 0.10
C SER A 167 3.52 -1.19 -0.98
N LYS A 168 2.51 -1.98 -0.59
CA LYS A 168 1.68 -2.77 -1.50
C LYS A 168 0.83 -1.91 -2.42
N PHE A 169 0.37 -0.77 -1.92
CA PHE A 169 -0.36 0.20 -2.72
C PHE A 169 0.55 0.86 -3.75
N THR A 170 1.73 1.33 -3.31
CA THR A 170 2.69 2.02 -4.19
C THR A 170 3.22 1.08 -5.27
N GLU A 171 3.50 -0.19 -4.94
CA GLU A 171 3.90 -1.22 -5.89
C GLU A 171 2.88 -1.37 -7.03
N ARG A 172 1.61 -1.58 -6.68
CA ARG A 172 0.52 -1.72 -7.66
C ARG A 172 0.33 -0.48 -8.51
N TYR A 173 0.35 0.67 -7.85
CA TYR A 173 0.23 1.95 -8.51
C TYR A 173 1.33 2.13 -9.57
N LEU A 174 2.59 1.89 -9.19
CA LEU A 174 3.72 2.00 -10.11
C LEU A 174 3.61 0.99 -11.27
N LYS A 175 3.28 -0.28 -10.98
CA LYS A 175 3.09 -1.31 -12.00
C LYS A 175 2.01 -0.90 -13.01
N TYR A 176 0.81 -0.55 -12.54
CA TYR A 176 -0.32 -0.20 -13.40
C TYR A 176 0.01 0.99 -14.32
N PHE A 177 0.63 2.04 -13.79
CA PHE A 177 0.94 3.20 -14.61
C PHE A 177 2.04 2.91 -15.63
N LEU A 178 3.04 2.07 -15.30
CA LEU A 178 4.00 1.63 -16.31
C LEU A 178 3.32 0.86 -17.46
N GLU A 179 2.41 -0.06 -17.14
CA GLU A 179 1.65 -0.79 -18.16
C GLU A 179 0.78 0.13 -19.01
N ARG A 180 0.09 1.07 -18.37
CA ARG A 180 -0.83 2.00 -19.04
C ARG A 180 -0.10 2.93 -20.00
N GLU A 181 1.04 3.46 -19.59
CA GLU A 181 1.82 4.42 -20.38
C GLU A 181 2.53 3.69 -21.53
N ALA A 182 3.08 2.49 -21.29
CA ALA A 182 3.59 1.64 -22.36
C ALA A 182 2.50 1.27 -23.38
N ALA A 183 1.27 0.98 -22.92
CA ALA A 183 0.16 0.68 -23.81
C ALA A 183 -0.31 1.89 -24.65
N ALA A 184 -0.09 3.12 -24.18
CA ALA A 184 -0.44 4.34 -24.92
C ALA A 184 0.57 4.66 -26.04
N GLU A 185 1.82 4.26 -25.85
CA GLU A 185 2.94 4.64 -26.72
C GLU A 185 3.36 3.51 -27.68
N ILE A 186 3.18 2.24 -27.28
CA ILE A 186 3.50 1.09 -28.12
C ILE A 186 2.34 0.76 -29.07
N ASN A 187 2.55 1.07 -30.36
CA ASN A 187 1.53 0.94 -31.40
C ASN A 187 1.39 -0.47 -32.02
N ASN A 188 2.15 -1.48 -31.55
CA ASN A 188 2.06 -2.84 -32.09
C ASN A 188 1.95 -3.91 -30.98
N LEU A 189 1.25 -5.01 -31.31
CA LEU A 189 0.91 -6.05 -30.33
C LEU A 189 2.13 -6.85 -29.85
N TYR A 190 3.13 -7.04 -30.72
CA TYR A 190 4.32 -7.82 -30.39
C TYR A 190 5.14 -7.12 -29.30
N ASP A 191 5.52 -5.86 -29.52
CA ASP A 191 6.32 -5.08 -28.57
C ASP A 191 5.57 -4.85 -27.26
N ARG A 192 4.24 -4.66 -27.32
CA ARG A 192 3.41 -4.54 -26.11
C ARG A 192 3.42 -5.84 -25.29
N THR A 193 3.36 -6.98 -25.96
CA THR A 193 3.43 -8.29 -25.29
C THR A 193 4.81 -8.52 -24.69
N GLN A 194 5.88 -8.13 -25.38
CA GLN A 194 7.24 -8.24 -24.86
C GLN A 194 7.49 -7.30 -23.68
N PHE A 195 7.00 -6.04 -23.75
CA PHE A 195 7.04 -5.09 -22.63
C PHE A 195 6.42 -5.70 -21.38
N ASN A 196 5.18 -6.20 -21.50
CA ASN A 196 4.44 -6.76 -20.37
C ASN A 196 5.17 -7.98 -19.79
N LYS A 197 5.69 -8.87 -20.64
CA LYS A 197 6.52 -10.00 -20.17
C LYS A 197 7.75 -9.51 -19.40
N ASN A 198 8.45 -8.52 -19.93
CA ASN A 198 9.66 -7.99 -19.28
C ASN A 198 9.32 -7.29 -17.95
N LEU A 199 8.23 -6.52 -17.90
CA LEU A 199 7.71 -5.91 -16.68
C LEU A 199 7.43 -6.96 -15.60
N GLU A 200 6.79 -8.08 -15.95
CA GLU A 200 6.54 -9.16 -14.99
C GLU A 200 7.85 -9.77 -14.44
N THR A 201 8.91 -9.87 -15.25
CA THR A 201 10.22 -10.33 -14.73
C THR A 201 10.87 -9.35 -13.75
N HIS A 202 10.40 -8.10 -13.70
CA HIS A 202 10.94 -7.03 -12.86
C HIS A 202 10.04 -6.66 -11.69
N ILE A 203 8.92 -7.38 -11.49
CA ILE A 203 7.94 -7.07 -10.45
C ILE A 203 8.57 -7.05 -9.05
N ASP A 204 9.49 -7.97 -8.75
CA ASP A 204 10.19 -8.03 -7.47
C ASP A 204 11.04 -6.78 -7.20
N ARG A 205 11.63 -6.21 -8.25
CA ARG A 205 12.42 -4.97 -8.14
C ARG A 205 11.51 -3.77 -7.86
N ILE A 206 10.34 -3.72 -8.49
CA ILE A 206 9.32 -2.70 -8.24
C ILE A 206 8.78 -2.83 -6.82
N ALA A 207 8.43 -4.04 -6.38
CA ALA A 207 7.94 -4.33 -5.04
C ALA A 207 8.97 -3.93 -3.96
N LYS A 208 10.24 -4.32 -4.15
CA LYS A 208 11.33 -3.94 -3.27
C LYS A 208 11.53 -2.43 -3.21
N HIS A 209 11.49 -1.76 -4.36
CA HIS A 209 11.60 -0.32 -4.43
C HIS A 209 10.46 0.38 -3.67
N ALA A 210 9.21 -0.04 -3.87
CA ALA A 210 8.05 0.48 -3.14
C ALA A 210 8.15 0.24 -1.62
N PHE A 211 8.67 -0.92 -1.21
CA PHE A 211 8.92 -1.24 0.20
C PHE A 211 10.00 -0.39 0.85
N GLU A 212 11.05 -0.07 0.11
CA GLU A 212 12.11 0.84 0.56
C GLU A 212 11.58 2.29 0.63
N THR A 213 10.80 2.74 -0.36
CA THR A 213 10.16 4.08 -0.38
C THR A 213 9.19 4.26 0.79
N SER A 214 8.34 3.26 1.06
CA SER A 214 7.35 3.31 2.14
C SER A 214 7.97 3.48 3.54
N LYS A 215 9.28 3.21 3.70
CA LYS A 215 10.01 3.46 4.94
C LYS A 215 9.94 4.91 5.40
N ILE A 216 9.75 5.88 4.49
CA ILE A 216 9.56 7.29 4.83
C ILE A 216 8.39 7.48 5.81
N THR A 217 7.35 6.64 5.69
CA THR A 217 6.15 6.72 6.52
C THR A 217 6.37 6.25 7.95
N GLN A 218 7.34 5.34 8.18
CA GLN A 218 7.61 4.80 9.50
C GLN A 218 8.02 5.86 10.51
N SER A 219 8.75 6.88 10.05
CA SER A 219 9.26 7.97 10.88
C SER A 219 8.18 8.71 11.66
N PHE A 220 6.94 8.74 11.15
CA PHE A 220 5.84 9.46 11.79
C PHE A 220 4.63 8.56 12.11
N ALA A 221 4.51 7.37 11.53
CA ALA A 221 3.35 6.48 11.74
C ALA A 221 3.16 6.07 13.21
N ALA A 222 4.22 5.62 13.88
CA ALA A 222 4.16 5.21 15.29
C ALA A 222 3.78 6.37 16.21
N ALA A 223 4.41 7.54 16.00
CA ALA A 223 4.13 8.75 16.78
C ALA A 223 2.69 9.24 16.57
N TRP A 224 2.20 9.20 15.32
CA TRP A 224 0.83 9.55 15.00
C TRP A 224 -0.17 8.62 15.69
N PHE A 225 0.05 7.31 15.64
CA PHE A 225 -0.81 6.33 16.30
C PHE A 225 -0.86 6.55 17.81
N ASN A 226 0.31 6.66 18.44
CA ASN A 226 0.41 6.87 19.88
C ASN A 226 -0.30 8.15 20.33
N LYS A 227 -0.27 9.20 19.50
CA LYS A 227 -0.89 10.48 19.80
C LYS A 227 -2.40 10.51 19.57
N TYR A 228 -2.90 9.85 18.53
CA TYR A 228 -4.28 10.06 18.07
C TYR A 228 -5.16 8.81 18.10
N ALA A 229 -4.57 7.62 18.02
CA ALA A 229 -5.29 6.35 17.86
C ALA A 229 -5.09 5.37 19.02
N ARG A 230 -4.21 5.66 19.99
CA ARG A 230 -3.91 4.73 21.09
C ARG A 230 -5.12 4.50 22.01
N GLU A 231 -5.81 5.57 22.36
CA GLU A 231 -6.90 5.57 23.35
C GLU A 231 -8.29 5.52 22.74
N LYS A 232 -8.46 6.10 21.55
CA LYS A 232 -9.74 6.14 20.83
C LYS A 232 -9.53 6.13 19.33
N LEU A 233 -10.55 5.73 18.57
CA LEU A 233 -10.56 5.88 17.12
C LEU A 233 -10.49 7.39 16.74
N PRO A 234 -9.55 7.78 15.85
CA PRO A 234 -9.51 9.13 15.32
C PRO A 234 -10.73 9.43 14.44
N THR A 235 -11.10 10.70 14.35
CA THR A 235 -12.11 11.18 13.38
C THR A 235 -11.64 10.95 11.94
N ASP A 236 -12.56 10.72 11.01
CA ASP A 236 -12.29 10.54 9.58
C ASP A 236 -11.40 11.64 8.99
N LYS A 237 -11.65 12.92 9.32
CA LYS A 237 -10.79 14.05 8.91
C LYS A 237 -9.32 13.86 9.28
N ARG A 238 -9.04 13.23 10.42
CA ARG A 238 -7.68 13.01 10.93
C ARG A 238 -7.01 11.84 10.25
N ILE A 239 -7.77 10.79 9.98
CA ILE A 239 -7.32 9.62 9.22
C ILE A 239 -6.99 10.07 7.79
N ARG A 240 -7.87 10.83 7.12
CA ARG A 240 -7.60 11.43 5.80
C ARG A 240 -6.37 12.32 5.81
N GLY A 241 -6.19 13.13 6.86
CA GLY A 241 -5.00 13.97 7.01
C GLY A 241 -3.70 13.15 7.11
N PHE A 242 -3.71 12.02 7.83
CA PHE A 242 -2.57 11.11 7.87
C PHE A 242 -2.28 10.47 6.52
N LEU A 243 -3.33 9.93 5.89
CA LEU A 243 -3.25 9.26 4.59
C LEU A 243 -2.69 10.20 3.52
N SER A 244 -3.23 11.42 3.43
CA SER A 244 -2.77 12.46 2.52
C SER A 244 -1.30 12.83 2.77
N PHE A 245 -0.91 13.04 4.02
CA PHE A 245 0.47 13.33 4.37
C PHE A 245 1.42 12.17 4.01
N ALA A 246 1.01 10.92 4.24
CA ALA A 246 1.82 9.75 3.92
C ALA A 246 2.05 9.60 2.42
N PHE A 247 1.01 9.69 1.61
CA PHE A 247 1.16 9.66 0.15
C PHE A 247 1.94 10.85 -0.38
N GLN A 248 1.79 12.05 0.20
CA GLN A 248 2.62 13.20 -0.15
C GLN A 248 4.11 12.94 0.12
N LYS A 249 4.45 12.28 1.23
CA LYS A 249 5.84 11.90 1.56
C LYS A 249 6.41 10.85 0.62
N ILE A 250 5.62 9.84 0.28
CA ILE A 250 5.99 8.81 -0.71
C ILE A 250 6.25 9.46 -2.07
N ASN A 251 5.33 10.30 -2.54
CA ASN A 251 5.50 11.02 -3.81
C ASN A 251 6.72 11.94 -3.79
N SER A 252 6.97 12.64 -2.68
CA SER A 252 8.16 13.50 -2.54
C SER A 252 9.46 12.70 -2.63
N GLU A 253 9.50 11.47 -2.09
CA GLU A 253 10.69 10.62 -2.19
C GLU A 253 10.89 10.11 -3.62
N LEU A 254 9.82 9.70 -4.31
CA LEU A 254 9.88 9.32 -5.73
C LEU A 254 10.40 10.48 -6.60
N VAL A 255 9.98 11.72 -6.32
CA VAL A 255 10.46 12.94 -7.01
C VAL A 255 11.93 13.21 -6.72
N ARG A 256 12.36 13.07 -5.46
CA ARG A 256 13.74 13.38 -5.05
C ARG A 256 14.76 12.50 -5.77
N GLU A 257 14.44 11.25 -6.03
CA GLU A 257 15.31 10.35 -6.79
C GLU A 257 15.55 10.81 -8.23
N GLU A 258 14.63 11.56 -8.81
CA GLU A 258 14.75 12.10 -10.16
C GLU A 258 15.65 13.33 -10.20
N ILE A 259 15.44 14.29 -9.29
CA ILE A 259 16.12 15.60 -9.25
C ILE A 259 17.58 15.49 -8.82
N ALA A 260 17.96 14.48 -8.03
CA ALA A 260 19.35 14.30 -7.58
C ALA A 260 20.37 14.03 -8.71
N ASN A 261 19.98 14.19 -9.98
CA ASN A 261 20.79 13.96 -11.17
C ASN A 261 20.57 15.01 -12.29
N ASP A 262 20.01 16.19 -11.97
CA ASP A 262 20.21 17.42 -12.78
C ASP A 262 21.28 18.30 -12.09
#